data_AF-A0A822HRQ0-F1
#
_entry.id   AF-A0A822HRQ0-F1
#
_cell.length_a   1.000
_cell.length_b   1.000
_cell.length_c   1.000
_cell.angle_alpha   90.00
_cell.angle_beta   90.00
_cell.angle_gamma   90.00
#
_symmetry.space_group_name_H-M   'P 1'
#
loop_
_entity.id
_entity.type
_entity.pdbx_description
1 polymer ?
#
loop_
_entity_poly.entity_id
_entity_poly.type
_entity_poly.pdbx_seq_one_letter_code
_entity_poly.pdbx_strand_id
1 'polypeptide(L)'
;MTKGHITEGGIRCPAIVHYSPLTSTSGRVSHEFCTVMDILPTILELAGVAHPGTMFQGRQVLLPRGKSWVSHLRWHQPIHDECQDFTGWELFGERAIRRGNYKAVYIPKGPLSEKTLWE
;
A
#
# COMPACT_ATOMS: atom_id res chain seq x y z
N MET A 1 -8.76 -11.64 -14.69
CA MET A 1 -7.42 -11.11 -15.01
C MET A 1 -6.52 -11.38 -13.81
N THR A 2 -5.27 -11.78 -14.05
CA THR A 2 -4.32 -12.23 -13.01
C THR A 2 -3.09 -11.31 -13.01
N LYS A 3 -1.92 -11.78 -12.56
CA LYS A 3 -0.64 -11.05 -12.57
C LYS A 3 -0.44 -10.26 -13.87
N GLY A 4 0.01 -9.02 -13.75
CA GLY A 4 0.23 -8.10 -14.87
C GLY A 4 -0.93 -7.12 -15.11
N HIS A 5 -2.03 -7.25 -14.37
CA HIS A 5 -3.17 -6.33 -14.40
C HIS A 5 -3.33 -5.57 -13.08
N ILE A 6 -3.90 -4.37 -13.11
CA ILE A 6 -4.13 -3.54 -11.90
C ILE A 6 -5.43 -3.87 -11.16
N THR A 7 -6.25 -4.76 -11.73
CA THR A 7 -7.47 -5.29 -11.08
C THR A 7 -7.14 -6.06 -9.80
N GLU A 8 -8.13 -6.31 -8.93
CA GLU A 8 -7.88 -7.00 -7.64
C GLU A 8 -7.23 -8.38 -7.81
N GLY A 9 -7.50 -9.09 -8.91
CA GLY A 9 -6.84 -10.38 -9.20
C GLY A 9 -5.34 -10.27 -9.49
N GLY A 10 -4.82 -9.07 -9.78
CA GLY A 10 -3.39 -8.82 -10.00
C GLY A 10 -2.68 -8.14 -8.82
N ILE A 11 -3.41 -7.39 -7.98
CA ILE A 11 -2.79 -6.60 -6.89
C ILE A 11 -3.15 -7.06 -5.47
N ARG A 12 -4.24 -7.81 -5.27
CA ARG A 12 -4.61 -8.34 -3.95
C ARG A 12 -3.89 -9.66 -3.72
N CYS A 13 -2.99 -9.69 -2.75
CA CYS A 13 -2.22 -10.87 -2.39
C CYS A 13 -2.51 -11.30 -0.94
N PRO A 14 -2.39 -12.59 -0.61
CA PRO A 14 -2.44 -13.03 0.78
C PRO A 14 -1.23 -12.49 1.55
N ALA A 15 -1.45 -12.04 2.78
CA ALA A 15 -0.42 -11.59 3.71
C ALA A 15 -0.67 -12.21 5.09
N ILE A 16 0.40 -12.69 5.73
CA ILE A 16 0.36 -13.28 7.08
C ILE A 16 1.41 -12.54 7.91
N VAL A 17 1.00 -12.05 9.08
CA VAL A 17 1.88 -11.41 10.04
C VAL A 17 1.85 -12.22 11.32
N HIS A 18 3.03 -12.66 11.77
CA HIS A 18 3.20 -13.31 13.06
C HIS A 18 4.30 -12.61 13.83
N TYR A 19 3.92 -11.96 14.93
CA TYR A 19 4.84 -11.32 15.85
C TYR A 19 4.24 -11.36 17.25
N SER A 20 4.64 -12.36 18.04
CA SER A 20 4.06 -12.71 19.35
C SER A 20 3.70 -11.51 20.25
N PRO A 21 4.53 -10.44 20.37
CA PRO A 21 4.19 -9.28 21.18
C PRO A 21 2.95 -8.49 20.72
N LEU A 22 2.61 -8.53 19.43
CA LEU A 22 1.48 -7.78 18.85
C LEU A 22 0.37 -8.68 18.31
N THR A 23 0.67 -9.94 18.01
CA THR A 23 -0.27 -10.91 17.44
C THR A 23 -0.56 -12.04 18.41
N SER A 24 -0.60 -11.73 19.72
CA SER A 24 -0.80 -12.72 20.79
C SER A 24 -2.16 -13.42 20.73
N THR A 25 -3.15 -12.80 20.08
CA THR A 25 -4.41 -13.47 19.72
C THR A 25 -4.26 -14.18 18.36
N SER A 26 -3.92 -15.47 18.39
CA SER A 26 -3.79 -16.31 17.19
C SER A 26 -5.11 -16.43 16.42
N GLY A 27 -5.04 -16.57 15.09
CA GLY A 27 -6.17 -16.98 14.25
C GLY A 27 -7.11 -15.87 13.76
N ARG A 28 -6.69 -14.60 13.83
CA ARG A 28 -7.50 -13.48 13.35
C ARG A 28 -7.29 -13.22 11.86
N VAL A 29 -8.39 -12.90 11.18
CA VAL A 29 -8.40 -12.38 9.80
C VAL A 29 -8.75 -10.90 9.86
N SER A 30 -7.88 -10.04 9.32
CA SER A 30 -8.18 -8.62 9.14
C SER A 30 -8.58 -8.36 7.69
N HIS A 31 -9.62 -7.55 7.50
CA HIS A 31 -10.05 -7.04 6.20
C HIS A 31 -9.64 -5.58 5.97
N GLU A 32 -8.85 -5.03 6.88
CA GLU A 32 -8.31 -3.67 6.78
C GLU A 32 -7.48 -3.50 5.51
N PHE A 33 -7.64 -2.37 4.84
CA PHE A 33 -6.83 -2.05 3.67
C PHE A 33 -5.38 -1.78 4.09
N CYS A 34 -4.45 -2.48 3.43
CA CYS A 34 -3.02 -2.28 3.61
C CYS A 34 -2.28 -2.45 2.28
N THR A 35 -1.06 -1.92 2.22
CA THR A 35 -0.21 -1.96 1.03
C THR A 35 1.19 -2.41 1.36
N VAL A 36 1.96 -2.80 0.34
CA VAL A 36 3.39 -3.10 0.51
C VAL A 36 4.21 -1.89 0.99
N MET A 37 3.74 -0.67 0.73
CA MET A 37 4.42 0.57 1.15
C MET A 37 4.42 0.75 2.67
N ASP A 38 3.50 0.08 3.36
CA ASP A 38 3.32 0.16 4.82
C ASP A 38 4.35 -0.71 5.59
N ILE A 39 5.02 -1.64 4.91
CA ILE A 39 5.98 -2.56 5.54
C ILE A 39 7.18 -1.81 6.10
N LEU A 40 7.75 -0.88 5.33
CA LEU A 40 8.92 -0.10 5.74
C LEU A 40 8.67 0.70 7.04
N PRO A 41 7.64 1.58 7.13
CA PRO A 41 7.39 2.32 8.36
C PRO A 41 7.04 1.40 9.54
N THR A 42 6.37 0.27 9.30
CA THR A 42 6.08 -0.72 10.35
C THR A 42 7.37 -1.30 10.95
N ILE A 43 8.32 -1.73 10.11
CA ILE A 43 9.58 -2.32 10.59
C ILE A 43 10.43 -1.26 11.31
N LEU A 44 10.50 -0.04 10.79
CA LEU A 44 11.23 1.06 11.43
C LEU A 44 10.69 1.38 12.82
N GLU A 45 9.36 1.45 12.98
CA GLU A 45 8.73 1.68 14.28
C GLU A 45 9.01 0.54 15.26
N LEU A 46 8.89 -0.72 14.81
CA LEU A 46 9.21 -1.89 15.65
C LEU A 46 10.68 -1.94 16.07
N ALA A 47 11.58 -1.46 15.22
CA ALA A 47 13.01 -1.35 15.51
C ALA A 47 13.37 -0.13 16.39
N GLY A 48 12.43 0.78 16.64
CA GLY A 48 12.70 2.04 17.33
C GLY A 48 13.62 2.99 16.54
N VAL A 49 13.65 2.87 15.21
CA VAL A 49 14.52 3.67 14.33
C VAL A 49 13.69 4.70 13.59
N ALA A 50 14.11 5.97 13.67
CA ALA A 50 13.47 7.05 12.91
C ALA A 50 13.88 7.01 11.43
N HIS A 51 12.94 7.29 10.52
CA HIS A 51 13.27 7.53 9.11
C HIS A 51 14.14 8.79 8.97
N PRO A 52 15.18 8.80 8.11
CA PRO A 52 16.11 9.94 7.96
C PRO A 52 15.49 11.22 7.37
N GLY A 53 14.16 11.32 7.26
CA GLY A 53 13.48 12.43 6.62
C GLY A 53 13.74 12.49 5.12
N THR A 54 14.05 13.68 4.61
CA THR A 54 14.22 13.97 3.17
C THR A 54 15.68 13.94 2.70
N MET A 55 16.63 13.65 3.60
CA MET A 55 18.06 13.60 3.29
C MET A 55 18.71 12.35 3.87
N PHE A 56 19.42 11.59 3.04
CA PHE A 56 20.14 10.40 3.48
C PHE A 56 21.46 10.27 2.72
N GLN A 57 22.59 10.16 3.43
CA GLN A 57 23.93 10.05 2.83
C GLN A 57 24.24 11.15 1.79
N GLY A 58 23.88 12.40 2.10
CA GLY A 58 24.19 13.54 1.22
C GLY A 58 23.29 13.66 -0.03
N ARG A 59 22.28 12.82 -0.19
CA ARG A 59 21.29 12.91 -1.28
C ARG A 59 19.88 13.16 -0.75
N GLN A 60 19.06 13.81 -1.57
CA GLN A 60 17.62 13.93 -1.33
C GLN A 60 16.94 12.57 -1.51
N VAL A 61 15.99 12.26 -0.62
CA VAL A 61 15.18 11.05 -0.65
C VAL A 61 13.71 11.39 -0.38
N LEU A 62 12.81 10.52 -0.86
CA LEU A 62 11.37 10.66 -0.63
C LEU A 62 10.97 10.07 0.71
N LEU A 63 9.91 10.62 1.29
CA LEU A 63 9.27 10.06 2.46
C LEU A 63 8.44 8.82 2.08
N PRO A 64 8.37 7.80 2.95
CA PRO A 64 7.45 6.69 2.75
C PRO A 64 6.01 7.19 2.62
N ARG A 65 5.27 6.66 1.65
CA ARG A 65 3.85 6.95 1.47
C ARG A 65 2.94 6.08 2.34
N GLY A 66 3.46 4.94 2.79
CA GLY A 66 2.72 4.01 3.65
C GLY A 66 2.68 4.46 5.10
N LYS A 67 1.86 3.76 5.88
CA LYS A 67 1.65 3.99 7.32
C LYS A 67 1.95 2.73 8.11
N SER A 68 2.41 2.87 9.34
CA SER A 68 2.75 1.72 10.18
C SER A 68 1.52 0.90 10.58
N TRP A 69 1.68 -0.42 10.61
CA TRP A 69 0.66 -1.35 11.08
C TRP A 69 0.59 -1.49 12.59
N VAL A 70 1.53 -0.91 13.36
CA VAL A 70 1.64 -1.17 14.80
C VAL A 70 0.35 -0.85 15.56
N SER A 71 -0.27 0.30 15.28
CA SER A 71 -1.56 0.69 15.87
C SER A 71 -2.68 -0.27 15.51
N HIS A 72 -2.72 -0.74 14.26
CA HIS A 72 -3.70 -1.72 13.80
C HIS A 72 -3.51 -3.08 14.45
N LEU A 73 -2.27 -3.56 14.55
CA LEU A 73 -1.96 -4.86 15.14
C LEU A 73 -2.28 -4.90 16.64
N ARG A 74 -1.99 -3.80 17.38
CA ARG A 74 -2.26 -3.70 18.82
C ARG A 74 -3.73 -3.44 19.14
N TRP A 75 -4.33 -2.46 18.46
CA TRP A 75 -5.59 -1.83 18.88
C TRP A 75 -6.68 -1.84 17.81
N HIS A 76 -6.45 -2.51 16.67
CA HIS A 76 -7.42 -2.65 15.57
C HIS A 76 -7.90 -1.32 15.01
N GLN A 77 -7.05 -0.29 15.10
CA GLN A 77 -7.30 1.00 14.47
C GLN A 77 -7.15 0.91 12.95
N PRO A 78 -7.87 1.73 12.18
CA PRO A 78 -7.67 1.81 10.74
C PRO A 78 -6.24 2.25 10.42
N ILE A 79 -5.63 1.65 9.39
CA ILE A 79 -4.26 1.99 8.97
C ILE A 79 -4.27 3.29 8.17
N HIS A 80 -5.27 3.42 7.31
CA HIS A 80 -5.46 4.55 6.41
C HIS A 80 -6.80 5.25 6.73
N ASP A 81 -6.83 6.57 6.62
CA ASP A 81 -8.04 7.38 6.71
C ASP A 81 -8.82 7.25 5.40
N GLU A 82 -10.05 6.72 5.48
CA GLU A 82 -10.88 6.46 4.29
C GLU A 82 -11.24 7.71 3.50
N CYS A 83 -11.21 8.88 4.14
CA CYS A 83 -11.56 10.16 3.53
C CYS A 83 -10.32 10.89 2.99
N GLN A 84 -9.15 10.72 3.59
CA GLN A 84 -7.96 11.52 3.24
C GLN A 84 -6.91 10.74 2.45
N ASP A 85 -6.80 9.43 2.63
CA ASP A 85 -5.76 8.65 1.99
C ASP A 85 -6.21 8.09 0.64
N PHE A 86 -5.27 8.13 -0.31
CA PHE A 86 -5.45 7.63 -1.66
C PHE A 86 -4.28 6.74 -2.03
N THR A 87 -4.57 5.60 -2.67
CA THR A 87 -3.54 4.72 -3.23
C THR A 87 -3.75 4.58 -4.73
N GLY A 88 -2.68 4.81 -5.50
CA GLY A 88 -2.68 4.71 -6.95
C GLY A 88 -1.83 3.55 -7.43
N TRP A 89 -2.23 2.96 -8.57
CA TRP A 89 -1.46 1.97 -9.31
C TRP A 89 -1.42 2.37 -10.77
N GLU A 90 -0.26 2.21 -11.38
CA GLU A 90 -0.10 2.28 -12.83
C GLU A 90 0.91 1.21 -13.22
N LEU A 91 0.55 0.41 -14.21
CA LEU A 91 1.48 -0.47 -14.89
C LEU A 91 0.91 -0.84 -16.26
N PHE A 92 1.76 -0.82 -17.29
CA PHE A 92 1.37 -1.10 -18.68
C PHE A 92 0.19 -0.23 -19.16
N GLY A 93 0.10 1.01 -18.64
CA GLY A 93 -0.94 1.99 -18.95
C GLY A 93 -2.34 1.61 -18.47
N GLU A 94 -2.49 0.50 -17.76
CA GLU A 94 -3.62 0.33 -16.86
C GLU A 94 -3.43 1.22 -15.63
N ARG A 95 -4.51 1.87 -15.18
CA ARG A 95 -4.47 2.82 -14.07
C ARG A 95 -5.54 2.44 -13.05
N ALA A 96 -5.22 2.57 -11.76
CA ALA A 96 -6.21 2.50 -10.69
C ALA A 96 -5.95 3.57 -9.63
N ILE A 97 -7.04 4.07 -9.06
CA ILE A 97 -7.01 4.94 -7.89
C ILE A 97 -8.05 4.44 -6.89
N ARG A 98 -7.66 4.35 -5.62
CA ARG A 98 -8.52 3.89 -4.53
C ARG A 98 -8.58 4.94 -3.42
N ARG A 99 -9.78 5.15 -2.89
CA ARG A 99 -10.08 5.94 -1.69
C ARG A 99 -11.06 5.14 -0.82
N GLY A 100 -10.64 4.77 0.40
CA GLY A 100 -11.42 3.88 1.27
C GLY A 100 -11.81 2.58 0.54
N ASN A 101 -13.11 2.32 0.43
CA ASN A 101 -13.66 1.15 -0.25
C ASN A 101 -13.97 1.36 -1.74
N TYR A 102 -13.78 2.57 -2.27
CA TYR A 102 -14.03 2.89 -3.67
C TYR A 102 -12.74 2.79 -4.48
N LYS A 103 -12.80 2.09 -5.62
CA LYS A 103 -11.69 1.96 -6.56
C LYS A 103 -12.18 2.25 -7.98
N ALA A 104 -11.56 3.21 -8.65
CA ALA A 104 -11.73 3.42 -10.09
C ALA A 104 -10.59 2.71 -10.84
N VAL A 105 -10.93 2.14 -11.99
CA VAL A 105 -10.04 1.35 -12.83
C VAL A 105 -10.16 1.83 -14.27
N TYR A 106 -9.02 1.98 -14.92
CA TYR A 106 -8.89 2.24 -16.35
C TYR A 106 -8.05 1.14 -16.98
N ILE A 107 -8.60 0.46 -17.97
CA ILE A 107 -7.92 -0.56 -18.77
C ILE A 107 -8.00 -0.09 -20.23
N PRO A 108 -6.87 0.20 -20.89
CA PRO A 108 -6.87 0.65 -22.27
C PRO A 108 -7.41 -0.45 -23.19
N LYS A 109 -8.15 -0.04 -24.24
CA LYS A 109 -8.77 -0.96 -25.21
C LYS A 109 -7.80 -1.54 -26.24
N GLY A 110 -6.53 -1.13 -26.22
CA GLY A 110 -5.52 -1.50 -27.21
C GLY A 110 -4.10 -1.24 -26.71
N PRO A 111 -3.08 -1.57 -27.52
CA PRO A 111 -1.68 -1.36 -27.16
C PRO A 111 -1.40 0.12 -26.89
N LEU A 112 -0.44 0.38 -26.00
CA LEU A 112 -0.01 1.73 -25.68
C LEU A 112 0.53 2.41 -26.95
N SER A 113 -0.18 3.42 -27.41
CA SER A 113 0.26 4.32 -28.47
C SER A 113 0.61 5.68 -27.88
N GLU A 114 1.42 6.45 -28.58
CA GLU A 114 1.84 7.81 -28.18
C GLU A 114 0.65 8.72 -27.85
N LYS A 115 -0.51 8.48 -28.47
CA LYS A 115 -1.76 9.22 -28.26
C LYS A 115 -2.47 8.90 -26.94
N THR A 116 -2.16 7.78 -26.29
CA THR A 116 -2.85 7.29 -25.07
C THR A 116 -2.15 7.74 -23.78
N LEU A 117 -1.02 8.46 -23.89
CA LEU A 117 -0.22 8.88 -22.74
C LEU A 117 -0.77 10.13 -22.03
N TRP A 118 -1.59 10.94 -22.70
CA TRP A 118 -2.00 12.27 -22.20
C TRP A 118 -3.51 12.56 -22.29
N GLU A 119 -4.31 11.56 -22.67
CA GLU A 119 -5.78 11.57 -22.49
C GLU A 119 -6.16 10.84 -21.19
#